data_AF-A0A356GNH5-F1
#
_entry.id   AF-A0A356GNH5-F1
#
_cell.length_a   1.000
_cell.length_b   1.000
_cell.length_c   1.000
_cell.angle_alpha   90.00
_cell.angle_beta   90.00
_cell.angle_gamma   90.00
#
_symmetry.space_group_name_H-M   'P 1'
#
loop_
_entity.id
_entity.type
_entity.pdbx_description
1 polymer ?
#
loop_
_entity_poly.entity_id
_entity_poly.type
_entity_poly.pdbx_seq_one_letter_code
_entity_poly.pdbx_strand_id
1 'polypeptide(L)' 'MEYSLTSGGKRIRPVLLLSAGGAVGGDEKEMLPFACAVEYIHTYSLIH' A
#
# COMPACT_ATOMS: atom_id res chain seq x y z
N MET A 1 14.33 6.27 -1.16
CA MET A 1 13.35 5.16 -1.26
C MET A 1 12.64 5.11 -2.59
N GLU A 2 12.54 6.22 -3.34
CA GLU A 2 11.77 6.26 -4.60
C GLU A 2 12.10 5.13 -5.58
N TYR A 3 13.38 4.89 -5.88
CA TYR A 3 13.79 3.77 -6.75
C TYR A 3 13.21 2.43 -6.30
N SER A 4 13.45 2.02 -5.05
CA SER A 4 12.96 0.74 -4.53
C SER A 4 11.43 0.68 -4.48
N LEU A 5 10.77 1.81 -4.19
CA LEU A 5 9.32 1.89 -4.14
C LEU A 5 8.70 1.77 -5.54
N THR A 6 9.32 2.36 -6.57
CA THR A 6 8.76 2.42 -7.94
C THR A 6 9.30 1.35 -8.88
N SER A 7 10.29 0.54 -8.47
CA SER A 7 10.88 -0.58 -9.25
C SER A 7 9.94 -1.78 -9.47
N GLY A 8 8.63 -1.58 -9.41
CA GLY A 8 7.61 -2.62 -9.55
C GLY A 8 7.21 -3.28 -8.22
N GLY A 9 6.50 -4.40 -8.32
CA GLY A 9 5.96 -5.12 -7.17
C GLY A 9 4.49 -5.48 -7.35
N LYS A 10 4.03 -6.53 -6.66
CA LYS A 10 2.65 -7.03 -6.80
C LYS A 10 1.60 -6.15 -6.09
N ARG A 11 2.03 -5.21 -5.24
CA ARG A 11 1.17 -4.31 -4.46
C ARG A 11 0.05 -5.02 -3.68
N ILE A 12 0.32 -6.23 -3.21
CA ILE A 12 -0.67 -7.07 -2.52
C ILE A 12 -1.19 -6.36 -1.27
N ARG A 13 -0.32 -5.70 -0.49
CA ARG A 13 -0.72 -5.07 0.77
C ARG A 13 -1.62 -3.83 0.56
N PRO A 14 -1.29 -2.88 -0.34
CA PRO A 14 -2.20 -1.81 -0.73
C PRO A 14 -3.56 -2.32 -1.23
N VAL A 15 -3.55 -3.29 -2.15
CA VAL A 15 -4.78 -3.85 -2.73
C VAL A 15 -5.62 -4.52 -1.65
N LEU A 16 -5.01 -5.27 -0.74
CA LEU A 16 -5.72 -5.91 0.37
C LEU A 16 -6.33 -4.87 1.31
N LEU A 17 -5.60 -3.81 1.66
CA LEU A 17 -6.11 -2.73 2.52
C LEU A 17 -7.32 -2.04 1.88
N LEU A 18 -7.20 -1.62 0.62
CA LEU A 18 -8.28 -0.95 -0.09
C LEU A 18 -9.49 -1.88 -0.27
N SER A 19 -9.26 -3.16 -0.59
CA SER A 19 -10.35 -4.15 -0.75
C SER A 19 -11.07 -4.43 0.57
N ALA A 20 -10.31 -4.60 1.66
CA ALA A 20 -10.89 -4.86 2.98
C ALA A 20 -11.64 -3.64 3.51
N GLY A 21 -11.08 -2.44 3.35
CA GLY A 21 -11.72 -1.18 3.73
C GLY A 21 -12.98 -0.90 2.91
N GLY A 22 -12.93 -1.12 1.60
CA GLY A 22 -14.09 -0.99 0.71
C GLY A 22 -15.19 -2.00 1.06
N ALA A 23 -14.85 -3.22 1.44
CA ALA A 23 -15.82 -4.24 1.87
C ALA A 23 -16.61 -3.86 3.13
N VAL A 24 -16.08 -2.94 3.95
CA VAL A 24 -16.77 -2.41 5.16
C VAL A 24 -17.30 -0.99 4.97
N GLY A 25 -17.33 -0.48 3.75
CA GLY A 25 -17.92 0.83 3.40
C GLY A 25 -16.97 2.03 3.53
N GLY A 26 -15.65 1.81 3.60
CA GLY A 26 -14.66 2.89 3.62
C GLY A 26 -14.52 3.58 2.25
N ASP A 27 -14.21 4.88 2.27
CA ASP A 27 -13.93 5.65 1.05
C ASP A 27 -12.49 5.41 0.56
N GLU A 28 -12.35 4.98 -0.70
CA GLU A 28 -11.05 4.65 -1.27
C GLU A 28 -10.08 5.84 -1.28
N LYS A 29 -10.57 7.06 -1.54
CA LYS A 29 -9.72 8.26 -1.60
C LYS A 29 -9.17 8.64 -0.23
N GLU A 30 -9.99 8.49 0.81
CA GLU A 30 -9.55 8.67 2.19
C GLU A 30 -8.57 7.58 2.63
N MET A 31 -8.68 6.37 2.09
CA MET A 31 -7.81 5.23 2.43
C MET A 31 -6.49 5.19 1.65
N LEU A 32 -6.40 5.83 0.48
CA LEU A 32 -5.21 5.86 -0.39
C LEU A 32 -3.91 6.22 0.36
N PRO A 33 -3.86 7.26 1.22
CA PRO A 33 -2.66 7.57 1.99
C PRO A 33 -2.19 6.40 2.89
N PHE A 34 -3.11 5.65 3.48
CA PHE A 34 -2.80 4.50 4.32
C PHE A 34 -2.31 3.30 3.50
N ALA A 35 -2.90 3.06 2.33
CA ALA A 35 -2.43 2.05 1.39
C ALA A 35 -0.97 2.33 0.96
N CYS A 36 -0.66 3.60 0.65
CA CYS A 36 0.71 4.04 0.36
C CYS A 36 1.64 3.85 1.56
N ALA A 37 1.24 4.25 2.76
CA ALA A 37 2.06 4.11 3.97
C ALA A 37 2.46 2.65 4.25
N VAL A 38 1.54 1.70 4.07
CA VAL A 38 1.84 0.27 4.21
C VAL A 38 2.87 -0.20 3.19
N GLU A 39 2.80 0.28 1.94
CA GLU A 39 3.77 -0.10 0.91
C GLU A 39 5.15 0.54 1.15
N TYR A 40 5.21 1.72 1.77
CA TYR A 40 6.47 2.32 2.24
C TYR A 40 7.15 1.44 3.28
N ILE A 41 6.41 0.97 4.29
CA ILE A 41 6.94 0.05 5.33
C ILE A 41 7.37 -1.27 4.70
N HIS A 42 6.56 -1.82 3.79
CA HIS A 42 6.94 -3.03 3.07
C HIS A 42 8.22 -2.86 2.28
N THR A 43 8.35 -1.76 1.53
CA THR A 43 9.54 -1.49 0.71
C THR A 43 10.78 -1.32 1.59
N TYR A 44 10.64 -0.66 2.73
CA TYR A 44 11.70 -0.57 3.74
C TYR A 44 12.17 -1.96 4.19
N SER A 45 11.23 -2.88 4.49
CA SER A 45 11.55 -4.23 4.97
C SER A 45 12.18 -5.15 3.91
N LEU A 46 12.33 -4.70 2.66
CA LEU A 46 13.01 -5.44 1.59
C LEU A 46 14.45 -4.96 1.39
N ILE A 47 14.75 -3.74 1.83
CA ILE A 47 16.07 -3.13 1.70
C ILE A 47 16.99 -3.55 2.86
N HIS A 48 16.38 -3.78 4.03
CA HIS A 48 17.02 -4.33 5.23
C HIS A 48 16.80 -5.84 5.30
#